data_AF-A0A7V9HWU0-F1
#
_entry.id   AF-A0A7V9HWU0-F1
#
_cell.length_a   1.000
_cell.length_b   1.000
_cell.length_c   1.000
_cell.angle_alpha   90.00
_cell.angle_beta   90.00
_cell.angle_gamma   90.00
#
_symmetry.space_group_name_H-M   'P 1'
#
loop_
_entity.id
_entity.type
_entity.pdbx_description
1 polymer ?
#
loop_
_entity_poly.entity_id
_entity_poly.type
_entity_poly.pdbx_seq_one_letter_code
_entity_poly.pdbx_strand_id
1 'polypeptide(L)'
;MKGAMGRLFERFGNEGTTREIDEELRFHLEQLTQAYLQQHMSPEEARGAAVRRFGNVERIKDQCLAISRRSHPFLVALKSFLILIFLAGVVVRIRSTDLDTRHLGELLIAVPILSRLFLYVRDLNPSIFLSKLETVSPLKLNEDTQPLFKAYDQGMLTPVERLISD
;
A
#
# COMPACT_ATOMS: atom_id res chain seq x y z
N MET A 1 -9.11 34.19 5.02
CA MET A 1 -9.14 33.20 6.14
C MET A 1 -10.21 32.11 5.91
N LYS A 2 -10.11 31.32 4.82
CA LYS A 2 -11.05 30.21 4.52
C LYS A 2 -10.37 29.08 3.73
N GLY A 3 -9.23 28.56 4.20
CA GLY A 3 -8.46 27.64 3.37
C GLY A 3 -7.51 26.69 4.07
N ALA A 4 -7.66 26.45 5.38
CA ALA A 4 -6.77 25.54 6.10
C ALA A 4 -7.48 24.41 6.87
N MET A 5 -8.78 24.53 7.13
CA MET A 5 -9.54 23.55 7.91
C MET A 5 -10.33 22.52 7.07
N GLY A 6 -10.41 22.67 5.74
CA GLY A 6 -11.10 21.71 4.86
C GLY A 6 -10.27 20.45 4.53
N ARG A 7 -8.94 20.51 4.64
CA ARG A 7 -8.05 19.43 4.18
C ARG A 7 -7.92 18.24 5.13
N LEU A 8 -8.41 18.35 6.36
CA LEU A 8 -8.30 17.26 7.35
C LEU A 8 -9.47 16.26 7.30
N PHE A 9 -10.61 16.64 6.72
CA PHE A 9 -11.84 15.82 6.69
C PHE A 9 -12.24 15.30 5.31
N GLU A 10 -11.63 15.77 4.21
CA GLU A 10 -11.93 15.30 2.85
C GLU A 10 -11.36 13.91 2.50
N ARG A 11 -10.49 13.34 3.34
CA ARG A 11 -9.76 12.10 3.01
C ARG A 11 -10.49 10.79 3.35
N PHE A 12 -11.81 10.84 3.50
CA PHE A 12 -12.66 9.66 3.70
C PHE A 12 -13.91 9.68 2.79
N GLY A 13 -13.76 10.21 1.58
CA GLY A 13 -14.71 10.00 0.50
C GLY A 13 -14.25 8.86 -0.40
N ASN A 14 -15.11 7.85 -0.58
CA ASN A 14 -14.95 6.73 -1.52
C ASN A 14 -14.52 7.20 -2.94
N GLU A 15 -14.86 8.43 -3.30
CA GLU A 15 -14.49 9.10 -4.56
C GLU A 15 -13.00 9.45 -4.65
N GLY A 16 -12.39 9.89 -3.55
CA GLY A 16 -10.95 10.22 -3.49
C GLY A 16 -10.11 8.97 -3.70
N THR A 17 -10.44 7.88 -3.02
CA THR A 17 -9.75 6.60 -3.17
C THR A 17 -9.89 6.03 -4.58
N THR A 18 -11.05 6.20 -5.22
CA THR A 18 -11.24 5.74 -6.60
C THR A 18 -10.33 6.49 -7.57
N ARG A 19 -10.18 7.81 -7.39
CA ARG A 19 -9.26 8.62 -8.21
C ARG A 19 -7.80 8.31 -7.94
N GLU A 20 -7.42 8.14 -6.67
CA GLU A 20 -6.05 7.77 -6.28
C GLU A 20 -5.65 6.41 -6.90
N ILE A 21 -6.54 5.42 -6.85
CA ILE A 21 -6.31 4.12 -7.49
C ILE A 21 -6.17 4.26 -9.02
N ASP A 22 -7.02 5.07 -9.65
CA ASP A 22 -6.98 5.27 -11.10
C ASP A 22 -5.69 5.95 -11.56
N GLU A 23 -5.23 6.96 -10.81
CA GLU A 23 -3.97 7.67 -11.06
C GLU A 23 -2.75 6.75 -10.92
N GLU A 24 -2.72 5.90 -9.89
CA GLU A 24 -1.63 4.95 -9.67
C GLU A 24 -1.58 3.86 -10.75
N LEU A 25 -2.73 3.31 -11.13
CA LEU A 25 -2.80 2.29 -12.21
C LEU A 25 -2.31 2.87 -13.55
N ARG A 26 -2.70 4.11 -13.87
CA ARG A 26 -2.22 4.80 -15.07
C ARG A 26 -0.72 5.02 -15.02
N PHE A 27 -0.19 5.48 -13.88
CA PHE A 27 1.24 5.71 -13.70
C PHE A 27 2.06 4.43 -13.95
N HIS A 28 1.65 3.30 -13.38
CA HIS A 28 2.35 2.02 -13.61
C HIS A 28 2.29 1.55 -15.06
N LEU A 29 1.16 1.76 -15.73
CA LEU A 29 1.01 1.38 -17.14
C LEU A 29 1.91 2.24 -18.05
N GLU A 30 2.02 3.54 -17.75
CA GLU A 30 2.93 4.46 -18.43
C GLU A 30 4.40 4.08 -18.19
N GLN A 31 4.77 3.74 -16.94
CA GLN A 31 6.10 3.25 -16.59
C GLN A 31 6.49 1.98 -17.36
N LEU A 32 5.58 0.99 -17.44
CA LEU A 32 5.80 -0.22 -18.24
C LEU A 32 5.95 0.08 -19.73
N THR A 33 5.14 1.00 -20.26
CA THR A 33 5.23 1.43 -21.65
C THR A 33 6.59 2.07 -21.92
N GLN A 34 7.06 2.94 -21.03
CA GLN A 34 8.39 3.56 -21.13
C GLN A 34 9.52 2.53 -21.08
N ALA A 35 9.41 1.51 -20.23
CA ALA A 35 10.40 0.43 -20.16
C ALA A 35 10.49 -0.36 -21.48
N TYR A 36 9.37 -0.65 -22.14
CA TYR A 36 9.38 -1.32 -23.45
C TYR A 36 9.88 -0.42 -24.59
N LEU A 37 9.58 0.89 -24.54
CA LEU A 37 10.16 1.86 -25.47
C LEU A 37 11.70 1.91 -25.36
N GLN A 38 12.23 1.84 -24.14
CA GLN A 38 13.68 1.76 -23.91
C GLN A 38 14.30 0.45 -24.41
N GLN A 39 13.51 -0.61 -24.55
CA GLN A 39 13.90 -1.89 -25.16
C GLN A 39 13.77 -1.88 -26.69
N HIS A 40 13.70 -0.70 -27.32
CA HIS A 40 13.59 -0.50 -28.76
C HIS A 40 12.31 -1.07 -29.40
N MET A 41 11.24 -1.29 -28.62
CA MET A 41 9.92 -1.58 -29.20
C MET A 41 9.30 -0.31 -29.80
N SER A 42 8.50 -0.48 -30.85
CA SER A 42 7.69 0.62 -31.38
C SER A 42 6.63 1.06 -30.34
N PRO A 43 6.12 2.31 -30.40
CA PRO A 43 5.17 2.81 -29.41
C PRO A 43 3.87 2.00 -29.29
N GLU A 44 3.39 1.43 -30.40
CA GLU A 44 2.19 0.59 -30.39
C GLU A 44 2.47 -0.78 -29.76
N GLU A 45 3.61 -1.39 -30.10
CA GLU A 45 4.04 -2.67 -29.52
C GLU A 45 4.35 -2.53 -28.02
N ALA A 46 4.99 -1.44 -27.62
CA ALA A 46 5.32 -1.13 -26.23
C ALA A 46 4.06 -0.97 -25.36
N ARG A 47 3.05 -0.24 -25.87
CA ARG A 47 1.74 -0.11 -25.19
C ARG A 47 1.02 -1.45 -25.13
N GLY A 48 1.01 -2.20 -26.22
CA GLY A 48 0.40 -3.54 -26.25
C GLY A 48 1.08 -4.51 -25.28
N ALA A 49 2.41 -4.49 -25.21
CA ALA A 49 3.19 -5.28 -24.28
C ALA A 49 2.97 -4.84 -22.82
N ALA A 50 2.87 -3.54 -22.57
CA ALA A 50 2.53 -3.00 -21.25
C ALA A 50 1.14 -3.47 -20.78
N VAL A 51 0.10 -3.35 -21.62
CA VAL A 51 -1.26 -3.82 -21.29
C VAL A 51 -1.29 -5.34 -21.08
N ARG A 52 -0.65 -6.12 -21.96
CA ARG A 52 -0.57 -7.59 -21.80
C ARG A 52 0.15 -7.99 -20.51
N ARG A 53 1.22 -7.28 -20.15
CA ARG A 53 2.01 -7.53 -18.94
C ARG A 53 1.27 -7.11 -17.68
N PHE A 54 0.57 -5.99 -17.72
CA PHE A 54 -0.20 -5.44 -16.61
C PHE A 54 -1.49 -6.25 -16.37
N GLY A 55 -2.08 -6.78 -17.44
CA GLY A 55 -3.29 -7.58 -17.41
C GLY A 55 -4.57 -6.73 -17.45
N ASN A 56 -5.66 -7.27 -16.89
CA ASN A 56 -6.95 -6.59 -16.89
C ASN A 56 -6.96 -5.47 -15.82
N VAL A 57 -6.69 -4.23 -16.26
CA VAL A 57 -6.65 -3.02 -15.43
C VAL A 57 -7.95 -2.82 -14.65
N GLU A 58 -9.10 -3.08 -15.28
CA GLU A 58 -10.41 -2.87 -14.68
C GLU A 58 -10.68 -3.84 -13.53
N ARG A 59 -10.30 -5.12 -13.71
CA ARG A 59 -10.36 -6.12 -12.64
C ARG A 59 -9.46 -5.75 -11.45
N ILE A 60 -8.27 -5.22 -11.70
CA ILE A 60 -7.34 -4.80 -10.64
C ILE A 60 -7.93 -3.59 -9.89
N LYS A 61 -8.49 -2.62 -10.61
CA LYS A 61 -9.19 -1.47 -10.03
C LYS A 61 -10.32 -1.92 -9.10
N ASP A 62 -11.17 -2.84 -9.54
CA ASP A 62 -12.28 -3.37 -8.75
C ASP A 62 -11.81 -4.09 -7.48
N GLN A 63 -10.72 -4.86 -7.58
CA GLN A 63 -10.11 -5.52 -6.41
C GLN A 63 -9.58 -4.50 -5.40
N CYS A 64 -8.86 -3.47 -5.86
CA CYS A 64 -8.37 -2.39 -5.00
C CYS A 64 -9.51 -1.63 -4.32
N LEU A 65 -10.60 -1.36 -5.05
CA LEU A 65 -11.80 -0.73 -4.50
C LEU A 65 -12.50 -1.62 -3.47
N ALA A 66 -12.60 -2.93 -3.72
CA ALA A 66 -13.19 -3.88 -2.79
C ALA A 66 -12.38 -3.98 -1.47
N ILE A 67 -11.05 -3.97 -1.56
CA ILE A 67 -10.15 -3.97 -0.39
C ILE A 67 -10.30 -2.67 0.39
N SER A 68 -10.31 -1.52 -0.30
CA SER A 68 -10.47 -0.21 0.32
C SER A 68 -11.82 -0.08 1.05
N ARG A 69 -12.90 -0.63 0.49
CA ARG A 69 -14.22 -0.65 1.15
C ARG A 69 -14.24 -1.49 2.43
N ARG A 70 -13.36 -2.50 2.58
CA ARG A 70 -13.38 -3.45 3.71
C ARG A 70 -12.71 -2.91 4.98
N SER A 71 -11.76 -1.99 4.88
CA SER A 71 -10.93 -1.54 6.01
C SER A 71 -11.53 -0.38 6.82
N HIS A 72 -12.72 0.11 6.44
CA HIS A 72 -13.11 1.46 6.79
C HIS A 72 -13.92 1.66 8.09
N PRO A 73 -14.88 0.81 8.49
CA PRO A 73 -15.74 1.14 9.63
C PRO A 73 -15.04 0.95 10.98
N PHE A 74 -14.22 -0.10 11.12
CA PHE A 74 -13.61 -0.45 12.40
C PHE A 74 -12.56 0.57 12.87
N LEU A 75 -11.66 0.99 11.97
CA LEU A 75 -10.61 1.96 12.30
C LEU A 75 -11.18 3.37 12.55
N VAL A 76 -12.23 3.74 11.82
CA VAL A 76 -12.95 5.00 12.07
C VAL A 76 -13.68 4.94 13.41
N ALA A 77 -14.38 3.85 13.71
CA ALA A 77 -15.04 3.66 15.00
C ALA A 77 -14.05 3.67 16.18
N LEU A 78 -12.91 3.01 16.04
CA LEU A 78 -11.85 3.00 17.05
C LEU A 78 -11.30 4.42 17.30
N LYS A 79 -11.06 5.20 16.23
CA LYS A 79 -10.65 6.61 16.37
C LYS A 79 -11.71 7.45 17.09
N SER A 80 -12.98 7.30 16.72
CA SER A 80 -14.10 7.99 17.37
C SER A 80 -14.21 7.61 18.85
N PHE A 81 -13.99 6.33 19.19
CA PHE A 81 -14.00 5.85 20.57
C PHE A 81 -12.86 6.44 21.41
N LEU A 82 -11.63 6.51 20.86
CA LEU A 82 -10.50 7.16 21.54
C LEU A 82 -10.75 8.66 21.79
N ILE A 83 -11.42 9.35 20.87
CA ILE A 83 -11.82 10.77 21.03
C ILE A 83 -12.84 10.91 22.17
N LEU A 84 -13.83 10.00 22.25
CA LEU A 84 -14.81 10.00 23.34
C LEU A 84 -14.16 9.76 24.71
N ILE A 85 -13.21 8.81 24.81
CA ILE A 85 -12.45 8.56 26.04
C ILE A 85 -11.66 9.81 26.45
N PHE A 86 -10.98 10.46 25.49
CA PHE A 86 -10.24 11.69 25.76
C PHE A 86 -11.15 12.80 26.29
N LEU A 87 -12.29 13.03 25.63
CA LEU A 87 -13.25 14.06 26.05
C LEU A 87 -13.84 13.76 27.43
N ALA A 88 -14.18 12.49 27.71
CA ALA A 88 -14.64 12.05 29.02
C ALA A 88 -13.59 12.30 30.11
N GLY A 89 -12.31 11.98 29.84
CA GLY A 89 -11.20 12.26 30.75
C GLY A 89 -11.04 13.76 31.04
N VAL A 90 -11.18 14.62 30.02
CA VAL A 90 -11.15 16.09 30.18
C VAL A 90 -12.32 16.57 31.04
N VAL A 91 -13.53 16.07 30.82
CA VAL A 91 -14.71 16.43 31.60
C VAL A 91 -14.56 16.02 33.07
N VAL A 92 -14.08 14.80 33.32
CA VAL A 92 -13.77 14.31 34.68
C VAL A 92 -12.75 15.22 35.33
N ARG A 93 -11.65 15.56 34.64
CA ARG A 93 -10.62 16.46 35.18
C ARG A 93 -11.12 17.85 35.54
N ILE A 94 -12.06 18.42 34.77
CA ILE A 94 -12.61 19.75 35.02
C ILE A 94 -13.63 19.75 36.17
N ARG A 95 -14.42 18.67 36.32
CA ARG A 95 -15.50 18.58 37.31
C ARG A 95 -15.06 18.01 38.65
N SER A 96 -13.96 17.27 38.68
CA SER A 96 -13.44 16.67 39.90
C SER A 96 -12.65 17.65 40.76
N THR A 97 -13.25 18.04 41.89
CA THR A 97 -12.59 18.81 42.96
C THR A 97 -11.77 17.92 43.91
N ASP A 98 -12.05 16.61 43.95
CA ASP A 98 -11.35 15.63 44.80
C ASP A 98 -10.05 15.09 44.18
N LEU A 99 -8.97 15.03 44.97
CA LEU A 99 -7.62 14.62 44.54
C LEU A 99 -7.59 13.22 43.92
N ASP A 100 -8.30 12.23 44.49
CA ASP A 100 -8.27 10.85 44.00
C ASP A 100 -8.91 10.71 42.60
N THR A 101 -9.97 11.47 42.35
CA THR A 101 -10.66 11.47 41.05
C THR A 101 -9.89 12.23 39.96
N ARG A 102 -8.91 13.07 40.33
CA ARG A 102 -8.02 13.75 39.37
C ARG A 102 -7.06 12.77 38.68
N HIS A 103 -6.53 11.78 39.41
CA HIS A 103 -5.65 10.76 38.82
C HIS A 103 -6.39 9.89 37.79
N LEU A 104 -7.67 9.57 38.05
CA LEU A 104 -8.49 8.85 37.09
C LEU A 104 -8.67 9.62 35.77
N GLY A 105 -8.88 10.94 35.85
CA GLY A 105 -8.94 11.81 34.66
C GLY A 105 -7.63 11.86 33.88
N GLU A 106 -6.47 11.88 34.57
CA GLU A 106 -5.14 11.84 33.93
C GLU A 106 -4.89 10.53 33.18
N LEU A 107 -5.27 9.39 33.77
CA LEU A 107 -5.15 8.08 33.12
C LEU A 107 -6.04 7.98 31.87
N LEU A 108 -7.28 8.49 31.93
CA LEU A 108 -8.19 8.53 30.79
C LEU A 108 -7.66 9.41 29.64
N ILE A 109 -6.92 10.48 29.96
CA ILE A 109 -6.29 11.35 28.96
C ILE A 109 -5.02 10.71 28.38
N ALA A 110 -4.24 9.98 29.19
CA ALA A 110 -2.99 9.35 28.77
C ALA A 110 -3.20 8.22 27.75
N VAL A 111 -4.26 7.40 27.89
CA VAL A 111 -4.50 6.25 26.99
C VAL A 111 -4.67 6.67 25.52
N PRO A 112 -5.51 7.66 25.16
CA PRO A 112 -5.61 8.16 23.78
C PRO A 112 -4.33 8.79 23.26
N ILE A 113 -3.59 9.53 24.10
CA ILE A 113 -2.33 10.18 23.71
C ILE A 113 -1.27 9.12 23.37
N LEU A 114 -1.09 8.13 24.23
CA LEU A 114 -0.17 7.01 24.00
C LEU A 114 -0.58 6.20 22.78
N SER A 115 -1.88 5.93 22.60
CA SER A 115 -2.39 5.23 21.42
C SER A 115 -2.12 6.02 20.13
N ARG A 116 -2.33 7.34 20.15
CA ARG A 116 -2.06 8.23 19.01
C ARG A 116 -0.57 8.29 18.69
N LEU A 117 0.28 8.36 19.71
CA LEU A 117 1.74 8.34 19.59
C LEU A 117 2.23 7.00 19.01
N PHE A 118 1.70 5.88 19.51
CA PHE A 118 2.02 4.55 19.00
C PHE A 118 1.64 4.38 17.52
N LEU A 119 0.44 4.82 17.14
CA LEU A 119 0.02 4.81 15.74
C LEU A 119 0.88 5.73 14.87
N TYR A 120 1.30 6.89 15.38
CA TYR A 120 2.22 7.77 14.68
C TYR A 120 3.59 7.13 14.46
N VAL A 121 4.16 6.47 15.47
CA VAL A 121 5.42 5.73 15.34
C VAL A 121 5.28 4.55 14.38
N ARG A 122 4.13 3.87 14.35
CA ARG A 122 3.85 2.80 13.40
C ARG A 122 3.70 3.31 11.96
N ASP A 123 3.03 4.44 11.77
CA ASP A 123 2.87 5.11 10.48
C ASP A 123 4.18 5.78 10.00
N LEU A 124 5.13 6.04 10.90
CA LEU A 124 6.53 6.40 10.60
C LEU A 124 7.38 5.18 10.24
N ASN A 125 6.85 3.96 10.43
CA ASN A 125 7.49 2.71 10.05
C ASN A 125 6.86 2.03 8.80
N PRO A 126 6.61 2.72 7.67
CA PRO A 126 6.30 2.09 6.40
C PRO A 126 7.58 1.73 5.62
N SER A 127 8.73 2.22 6.07
CA SER A 127 10.02 2.16 5.37
C SER A 127 10.95 1.02 5.78
N ILE A 128 10.61 0.22 6.80
CA ILE A 128 11.38 -1.00 7.11
C ILE A 128 10.95 -2.19 6.26
N PHE A 129 9.73 -2.20 5.70
CA PHE A 129 9.24 -3.31 4.87
C PHE A 129 9.38 -3.12 3.35
N LEU A 130 9.73 -1.92 2.90
CA LEU A 130 10.35 -1.71 1.60
C LEU A 130 11.80 -1.31 1.84
N SER A 131 12.56 -2.21 2.48
CA SER A 131 13.93 -2.38 2.00
C SER A 131 13.78 -2.52 0.50
N LYS A 132 14.22 -1.52 -0.25
CA LYS A 132 15.22 -1.72 -1.30
C LYS A 132 15.74 -3.16 -1.27
N LEU A 133 14.96 -4.11 -1.80
CA LEU A 133 15.53 -5.18 -2.58
C LEU A 133 16.11 -4.37 -3.76
N GLU A 134 17.33 -3.85 -3.66
CA GLU A 134 18.47 -4.63 -4.11
C GLU A 134 17.96 -5.38 -5.34
N THR A 135 18.00 -4.83 -6.55
CA THR A 135 19.25 -4.60 -7.31
C THR A 135 20.38 -5.61 -7.08
N VAL A 136 20.15 -6.68 -6.31
CA VAL A 136 21.00 -7.84 -6.13
C VAL A 136 20.07 -9.00 -5.79
N SER A 137 19.49 -9.61 -6.83
CA SER A 137 19.11 -11.02 -6.72
C SER A 137 20.31 -11.78 -6.12
N PRO A 138 20.17 -12.52 -5.00
CA PRO A 138 21.26 -13.32 -4.45
C PRO A 138 21.68 -14.46 -5.39
N LEU A 139 20.87 -14.70 -6.43
CA LEU A 139 21.24 -15.44 -7.63
C LEU A 139 21.82 -14.49 -8.68
N LYS A 140 23.04 -13.98 -8.42
CA LYS A 140 23.95 -13.68 -9.52
C LYS A 140 24.36 -15.02 -10.13
N LEU A 141 23.55 -15.52 -11.06
CA LEU A 141 24.04 -16.50 -12.02
C LEU A 141 25.07 -15.76 -12.86
N ASN A 142 26.33 -16.04 -12.52
CA ASN A 142 27.52 -15.60 -13.21
C ASN A 142 27.29 -15.74 -14.72
N GLU A 143 27.22 -14.63 -15.45
CA GLU A 143 27.12 -14.61 -16.92
C GLU A 143 28.35 -15.24 -17.60
N ASP A 144 29.40 -15.55 -16.83
CA ASP A 144 30.64 -16.16 -17.30
C ASP A 144 30.68 -17.69 -17.16
N THR A 145 29.57 -18.36 -16.83
CA THR A 145 29.52 -19.83 -16.86
C THR A 145 28.38 -20.27 -17.76
N GLN A 146 28.73 -20.83 -18.93
CA GLN A 146 27.75 -21.46 -19.81
C GLN A 146 26.83 -22.37 -18.98
N PRO A 147 25.50 -22.23 -19.08
CA PRO A 147 24.59 -23.00 -18.25
C PRO A 147 24.79 -24.49 -18.55
N LEU A 148 25.20 -25.25 -17.54
CA LEU A 148 25.41 -26.71 -17.61
C LEU A 148 24.16 -27.44 -18.10
N PHE A 149 22.99 -26.81 -18.01
CA PHE A 149 21.74 -27.27 -18.61
C PHE A 149 20.99 -26.10 -19.24
N LYS A 150 20.76 -26.16 -20.55
CA LYS A 150 19.83 -25.26 -21.25
C LYS A 150 18.40 -25.56 -20.78
N ALA A 151 17.71 -24.54 -20.27
CA ALA A 151 16.31 -24.64 -19.84
C ALA A 151 15.36 -25.00 -21.01
N TYR A 152 15.77 -24.71 -22.24
CA TYR A 152 15.02 -24.96 -23.48
C TYR A 152 15.97 -25.44 -24.59
N ASP A 153 15.53 -26.37 -25.44
CA ASP A 153 16.28 -26.69 -26.66
C ASP A 153 16.00 -25.67 -27.79
N GLN A 154 16.57 -25.92 -28.97
CA GLN A 154 16.38 -25.06 -30.16
C GLN A 154 14.91 -24.99 -30.63
N GLY A 155 14.06 -25.94 -30.24
CA GLY A 155 12.61 -25.94 -30.45
C GLY A 155 11.83 -25.31 -29.29
N MET A 156 12.48 -24.65 -28.34
CA MET A 156 11.85 -24.03 -27.15
C MET A 156 11.08 -25.00 -26.24
N LEU A 157 11.38 -26.30 -26.32
CA LEU A 157 10.75 -27.31 -25.47
C LEU A 157 11.48 -27.46 -24.15
N THR A 158 10.72 -27.54 -23.07
CA THR A 158 11.26 -27.87 -21.75
C THR A 158 11.64 -29.36 -21.67
N PRO A 159 12.55 -29.77 -20.76
CA PRO A 159 12.89 -31.18 -20.58
C PRO A 159 11.70 -32.08 -20.24
N VAL A 160 10.68 -31.55 -19.58
CA VAL A 160 9.46 -32.27 -19.23
C VAL A 160 8.56 -32.44 -20.46
N GLU A 161 8.44 -31.43 -21.32
CA GLU A 161 7.64 -31.51 -22.55
C GLU A 161 8.21 -32.52 -23.56
N ARG A 162 9.53 -32.74 -23.59
CA ARG A 162 10.14 -33.83 -24.39
C ARG A 162 9.64 -35.21 -23.97
N LEU A 163 9.58 -35.49 -22.67
CA LEU A 163 9.14 -36.79 -22.14
C LEU A 163 7.66 -37.08 -22.37
N ILE A 164 6.86 -36.05 -22.65
CA ILE A 164 5.42 -36.17 -22.92
C ILE A 164 5.16 -36.29 -24.43
N SER A 165 6.11 -35.87 -25.26
CA SER A 165 6.00 -35.87 -26.72
C SER A 165 6.60 -37.11 -27.41
N ASP A 166 7.32 -37.96 -26.66
CA ASP A 166 7.75 -39.31 -27.06
C ASP A 166 6.71 -40.37 -26.60
#